data_AF-A0A9P7K0Z5-F1
#
_entry.id   AF-A0A9P7K0Z5-F1
#
_cell.length_a   1.000
_cell.length_b   1.000
_cell.length_c   1.000
_cell.angle_alpha   90.00
_cell.angle_beta   90.00
_cell.angle_gamma   90.00
#
_symmetry.space_group_name_H-M   'P 1'
#
loop_
_entity.id
_entity.type
_entity.pdbx_description
1 polymer ?
#
loop_
_entity_poly.entity_id
_entity_poly.type
_entity_poly.pdbx_seq_one_letter_code
_entity_poly.pdbx_strand_id
1 'polypeptide(L)'
;MARKALSQTKKAQIDQEKHDLLMARAVIRYQQELAKPDSEKRDGLQKVCQIVSDEYYRDTKQRVVLNYTTLQNLAKGGRTKA
;
A
#
# COMPACT_ATOMS: atom_id res chain seq x y z
N MET A 1 -16.35 24.40 25.61
CA MET A 1 -16.21 24.33 24.14
C MET A 1 -15.26 23.20 23.77
N ALA A 2 -15.74 22.07 23.26
CA ALA A 2 -14.87 20.99 22.73
C ALA A 2 -15.68 20.08 21.79
N ARG A 3 -15.73 20.40 20.48
CA ARG A 3 -16.40 19.56 19.46
C ARG A 3 -15.55 19.31 18.20
N LYS A 4 -14.26 19.69 18.21
CA LYS A 4 -13.39 19.60 17.01
C LYS A 4 -12.42 18.42 16.99
N ALA A 5 -12.09 17.80 18.14
CA ALA A 5 -11.08 16.73 18.20
C ALA A 5 -11.51 15.40 17.55
N LEU A 6 -12.80 15.04 17.64
CA LEU A 6 -13.37 13.82 17.04
C LEU A 6 -13.38 13.82 15.50
N SER A 7 -13.29 15.00 14.88
CA SER A 7 -13.32 15.14 13.42
C SER A 7 -11.98 14.79 12.78
N GLN A 8 -10.87 15.13 13.43
CA GLN A 8 -9.53 14.85 12.91
C GLN A 8 -9.15 13.38 13.04
N THR A 9 -9.54 12.74 14.15
CA THR A 9 -9.29 11.30 14.39
C THR A 9 -10.02 10.42 13.38
N LYS A 10 -11.29 10.73 13.05
CA LYS A 10 -12.03 9.99 12.02
C LYS A 10 -11.43 10.14 10.62
N LYS A 11 -10.91 11.32 10.28
CA LYS A 11 -10.21 11.53 9.00
C LYS A 11 -8.93 10.70 8.92
N ALA A 12 -8.13 10.70 9.99
CA ALA A 12 -6.93 9.90 10.07
C ALA A 12 -7.23 8.38 9.95
N GLN A 13 -8.30 7.90 10.58
CA GLN A 13 -8.72 6.49 10.43
C GLN A 13 -9.07 6.14 8.98
N ILE A 14 -9.87 6.98 8.31
CA ILE A 14 -10.24 6.76 6.90
C ILE A 14 -9.00 6.77 5.99
N ASP A 15 -8.05 7.68 6.24
CA ASP A 15 -6.84 7.76 5.45
C ASP A 15 -5.91 6.55 5.69
N GLN A 16 -5.88 6.03 6.93
CA GLN A 16 -5.14 4.83 7.27
C GLN A 16 -5.78 3.57 6.65
N GLU A 17 -7.09 3.43 6.70
CA GLU A 17 -7.81 2.33 6.03
C GLU A 17 -7.56 2.34 4.51
N LYS A 18 -7.56 3.53 3.88
CA LYS A 18 -7.21 3.65 2.46
C LYS A 18 -5.77 3.23 2.19
N HIS A 19 -4.84 3.66 3.04
CA HIS A 19 -3.44 3.26 2.93
C HIS A 19 -3.29 1.74 3.05
N ASP A 20 -3.97 1.12 4.01
CA ASP A 20 -3.92 -0.34 4.22
C ASP A 20 -4.55 -1.11 3.06
N LEU A 21 -5.65 -0.63 2.50
CA LEU A 21 -6.26 -1.17 1.28
C LEU A 21 -5.29 -1.09 0.08
N LEU A 22 -4.59 0.03 -0.08
CA LEU A 22 -3.57 0.18 -1.12
C LEU A 22 -2.40 -0.76 -0.90
N MET A 23 -1.97 -0.90 0.34
CA MET A 23 -0.87 -1.80 0.69
C MET A 23 -1.26 -3.26 0.43
N ALA A 24 -2.49 -3.67 0.75
CA ALA A 24 -3.01 -5.00 0.45
C ALA A 24 -3.05 -5.27 -1.07
N ARG A 25 -3.51 -4.31 -1.87
CA ARG A 25 -3.47 -4.42 -3.35
C ARG A 25 -2.04 -4.59 -3.86
N ALA A 26 -1.11 -3.83 -3.31
CA ALA A 26 0.30 -3.90 -3.70
C ALA A 26 0.94 -5.25 -3.32
N VAL A 27 0.59 -5.83 -2.17
CA VAL A 27 1.02 -7.17 -1.76
C VAL A 27 0.49 -8.24 -2.71
N ILE A 28 -0.80 -8.21 -3.05
CA ILE A 28 -1.40 -9.18 -4.00
C ILE A 28 -0.68 -9.12 -5.34
N ARG A 29 -0.43 -7.91 -5.86
CA ARG A 29 0.27 -7.74 -7.13
C ARG A 29 1.70 -8.27 -7.06
N TYR A 30 2.41 -7.99 -5.97
CA TYR A 30 3.76 -8.53 -5.77
C TYR A 30 3.78 -10.06 -5.64
N GLN A 31 2.79 -10.66 -4.96
CA GLN A 31 2.65 -12.11 -4.89
C GLN A 31 2.38 -12.74 -6.27
N GLN A 32 1.60 -12.07 -7.12
CA GLN A 32 1.41 -12.49 -8.51
C GLN A 32 2.71 -12.40 -9.31
N GLU A 33 3.49 -11.33 -9.14
CA GLU A 33 4.83 -11.21 -9.76
C GLU A 33 5.81 -12.28 -9.25
N LEU A 34 5.74 -12.66 -7.97
CA LEU A 34 6.53 -13.76 -7.41
C LEU A 34 6.12 -15.14 -7.94
N ALA A 35 4.82 -15.33 -8.20
CA ALA A 35 4.30 -16.55 -8.81
C ALA A 35 4.73 -16.71 -10.29
N LYS A 36 5.20 -15.64 -10.93
CA LYS A 36 5.74 -15.74 -12.30
C LYS A 36 7.07 -16.51 -12.29
N PRO A 37 7.30 -17.37 -13.30
CA PRO A 37 8.54 -18.12 -13.43
C PRO A 37 9.73 -17.16 -13.55
N ASP A 38 10.89 -17.56 -12.98
CA ASP A 38 12.14 -16.79 -12.99
C ASP A 38 12.69 -16.49 -14.41
N SER A 39 12.06 -17.06 -15.45
CA SER A 39 12.33 -16.76 -16.85
C SER A 39 11.84 -15.39 -17.30
N GLU A 40 10.90 -14.77 -16.57
CA GLU A 40 10.41 -13.42 -16.86
C GLU A 40 11.07 -12.38 -15.94
N LYS A 41 11.30 -11.17 -16.47
CA LYS A 41 11.80 -10.05 -15.68
C LYS A 41 10.79 -9.70 -14.59
N ARG A 42 10.99 -10.23 -13.38
CA ARG A 42 10.19 -9.88 -12.21
C ARG A 42 10.36 -8.40 -11.90
N ASP A 43 9.25 -7.69 -11.74
CA ASP A 43 9.30 -6.34 -11.24
C ASP A 43 9.61 -6.38 -9.73
N GLY A 44 10.69 -5.70 -9.35
CA GLY A 44 11.08 -5.59 -7.95
C GLY A 44 10.00 -4.88 -7.11
N LEU A 45 10.02 -5.11 -5.80
CA LEU A 45 9.13 -4.50 -4.82
C LEU A 45 8.92 -3.00 -5.04
N GLN A 46 10.00 -2.28 -5.32
CA GLN A 46 9.99 -0.84 -5.54
C GLN A 46 9.17 -0.45 -6.78
N LYS A 47 9.28 -1.22 -7.88
CA LYS A 47 8.46 -1.00 -9.08
C LYS A 47 6.99 -1.29 -8.81
N VAL A 48 6.67 -2.37 -8.09
CA VAL A 48 5.28 -2.69 -7.75
C VAL A 48 4.67 -1.58 -6.89
N CYS A 49 5.38 -1.09 -5.87
CA CYS A 49 4.96 0.07 -5.08
C CYS A 49 4.73 1.30 -5.97
N GLN A 50 5.62 1.57 -6.93
CA GLN A 50 5.53 2.72 -7.80
C GLN A 50 4.35 2.62 -8.77
N ILE A 51 4.12 1.44 -9.36
CA ILE A 51 2.96 1.17 -10.22
C ILE A 51 1.66 1.39 -9.46
N VAL A 52 1.53 0.84 -8.25
CA VAL A 52 0.30 1.00 -7.44
C VAL A 52 0.12 2.45 -6.99
N SER A 53 1.19 3.13 -6.61
CA SER A 53 1.15 4.56 -6.30
C SER A 53 0.72 5.40 -7.51
N ASP A 54 1.24 5.09 -8.70
CA ASP A 54 0.92 5.81 -9.93
C ASP A 54 -0.51 5.53 -10.39
N GLU A 55 -0.99 4.29 -10.28
CA GLU A 55 -2.40 3.91 -10.52
C GLU A 55 -3.31 4.68 -9.56
N TYR A 56 -3.00 4.69 -8.25
CA TYR A 56 -3.80 5.44 -7.28
C TYR A 56 -3.77 6.95 -7.53
N TYR A 57 -2.62 7.49 -7.92
CA TYR A 57 -2.48 8.91 -8.27
C TYR A 57 -3.29 9.26 -9.53
N ARG A 58 -3.40 8.36 -10.50
CA ARG A 58 -4.25 8.60 -11.69
C ARG A 58 -5.71 8.72 -11.31
N ASP A 59 -6.18 7.85 -10.42
CA ASP A 59 -7.60 7.77 -10.02
C ASP A 59 -7.99 8.88 -9.02
N THR A 60 -7.15 9.15 -8.02
CA THR A 60 -7.49 10.06 -6.91
C THR A 60 -6.77 11.39 -6.95
N LYS A 61 -5.74 11.54 -7.80
CA LYS A 61 -4.80 12.68 -7.79
C LYS A 61 -4.06 12.86 -6.46
N GLN A 62 -4.06 11.84 -5.60
CA GLN A 62 -3.34 11.84 -4.34
C GLN A 62 -2.12 10.93 -4.45
N ARG A 63 -0.93 11.44 -4.11
CA ARG A 63 0.27 10.62 -4.01
C ARG A 63 0.31 9.97 -2.64
N VAL A 64 0.29 8.64 -2.63
CA VAL A 64 0.52 7.85 -1.42
C VAL A 64 1.86 7.16 -1.58
N VAL A 65 2.81 7.52 -0.71
CA VAL A 65 4.12 6.89 -0.72
C VAL A 65 4.02 5.54 -0.04
N LEU A 66 3.98 4.47 -0.84
CA LEU A 66 4.02 3.10 -0.32
C LEU A 66 5.46 2.73 0.04
N ASN A 67 5.68 2.31 1.29
CA ASN A 67 6.99 1.86 1.74
C ASN A 67 7.25 0.40 1.31
N TYR A 68 8.24 0.20 0.44
CA TYR A 68 8.63 -1.11 -0.08
C TYR A 68 9.03 -2.10 1.02
N THR A 69 9.61 -1.64 2.14
CA THR A 69 9.97 -2.49 3.27
C THR A 69 8.73 -3.02 3.98
N THR A 70 7.69 -2.20 4.07
CA THR A 70 6.40 -2.60 4.66
C THR A 70 5.72 -3.64 3.76
N LEU A 71 5.75 -3.40 2.45
CA LEU A 71 5.22 -4.35 1.46
C LEU A 71 5.97 -5.69 1.51
N GLN A 72 7.30 -5.66 1.60
CA GLN A 72 8.12 -6.87 1.72
C GLN A 72 7.78 -7.66 2.99
N ASN A 73 7.64 -6.98 4.12
CA ASN A 73 7.27 -7.61 5.38
C ASN A 73 5.88 -8.24 5.27
N LEU A 74 4.89 -7.53 4.74
CA LEU A 74 3.55 -8.06 4.53
C LEU A 74 3.52 -9.24 3.55
N ALA A 75 4.26 -9.17 2.45
CA ALA A 75 4.37 -10.25 1.47
C ALA A 75 5.00 -11.53 2.05
N LYS A 76 5.93 -11.39 3.00
CA LYS A 76 6.55 -12.49 3.74
C LYS A 76 5.67 -13.03 4.89
N GLY A 77 4.45 -12.50 5.07
CA GLY A 77 3.55 -12.86 6.18
C GLY A 77 3.84 -12.12 7.50
N GLY A 78 4.66 -11.08 7.46
CA GLY A 78 4.92 -10.20 8.59
C GLY A 78 3.69 -9.36 8.93
N ARG A 79 3.22 -9.46 10.18
CA ARG A 79 2.14 -8.63 10.70
C ARG A 79 2.65 -7.19 10.84
N THR A 80 1.96 -6.22 10.24
CA THR A 80 2.03 -4.84 10.70
C THR A 80 1.58 -4.85 12.16
N LYS A 81 2.43 -4.37 13.07
CA LYS A 81 2.14 -4.37 14.51
C LYS A 81 0.78 -3.71 14.74
N ALA A 82 -0.15 -4.49 15.31
CA ALA A 82 -1.39 -4.03 15.92
C ALA A 82 -1.09 -3.15 17.13
#